data_AF-A0DGS2-F1
#
_entry.id   AF-A0DGS2-F1
#
_cell.length_a   1.000
_cell.length_b   1.000
_cell.length_c   1.000
_cell.angle_alpha   90.00
_cell.angle_beta   90.00
_cell.angle_gamma   90.00
#
_symmetry.space_group_name_H-M   'P 1'
#
loop_
_entity.id
_entity.type
_entity.pdbx_description
1 polymer ?
#
loop_
_entity_poly.entity_id
_entity_poly.type
_entity_poly.pdbx_seq_one_letter_code
_entity_poly.pdbx_strand_id
1 'polypeptide(L)'
;MQGGTSQSAKQIEADTPVQNTSDDGKLLKSVRKVQQIRQLLTANTPAKSLPTYQLDAAPLKEYNPQKQLSKQITFDEVNDEELQRYKAEWHWDVFFEFLFYHMLFYILLGPFVILVLFKYPGIILLKNMRFFKHSSSFYMQTLLWSGSALGGLMYFIQDSSVITMTEIIFMWFAITTRSVVIAAKYATLSTARIRLYKTEELPEEMFNFDLMFQDWFEQSSKVLFLEQYRALRRHEQEHSLYKFDFLLDPNKKTAETIKTTNICFYLEWAMKQQMKQTDPIIEQVYYNGFHVFGYLVNYYQKNNPTSTFNKYMIGMSIFNGISPTFIRLQHFMENIPDWLDIIRLIVNFLTSMQAFFGSIIFLGIGIYDFRRKFFLLDQCLYMLSAKKVSYPTAKKLIPTINFNNPQTLQAWSIFRSLCFDYGQTYNLRVQGFYSLIFVANIIFIFLSLGLILDFIHIDMFQLILLGEMAIILIGFTLYYLYLGASLNEYFDSFETLLDDVKSIYQDILRMREQYFQNNIQPINDVHKIFVNIIRDQVGIDVDTVKEYIELIVEELENNQRQLGYDRRNNPFKLYGVVITFNLLKSAGVGLSTVFSYAIQQRLSTKEK
;
A
#
# COMPACT_ATOMS: atom_id res chain seq x y z
N MET A 1 36.63 24.16 22.44
CA MET A 1 37.04 23.59 23.74
C MET A 1 37.11 22.08 23.59
N GLN A 2 38.32 21.53 23.78
CA GLN A 2 38.73 20.13 24.07
C GLN A 2 37.97 19.00 23.33
N GLY A 3 38.56 18.20 22.43
CA GLY A 3 39.93 17.69 22.37
C GLY A 3 40.02 16.37 23.15
N GLY A 4 39.97 15.22 22.47
CA GLY A 4 40.06 13.89 23.07
C GLY A 4 40.61 12.86 22.09
N THR A 5 41.89 12.56 22.27
CA THR A 5 42.80 11.75 21.45
C THR A 5 42.71 10.24 21.67
N SER A 6 43.19 9.53 20.65
CA SER A 6 43.65 8.15 20.51
C SER A 6 44.26 7.41 21.72
N GLN A 7 44.17 6.07 21.68
CA GLN A 7 45.15 5.00 22.00
C GLN A 7 44.35 3.77 22.53
N SER A 8 44.69 2.50 22.34
CA SER A 8 45.95 1.84 22.01
C SER A 8 45.63 0.42 21.51
N ALA A 9 46.31 -0.03 20.46
CA ALA A 9 46.37 -1.44 20.09
C ALA A 9 47.31 -2.20 21.05
N LYS A 10 46.86 -3.35 21.57
CA LYS A 10 47.69 -4.31 22.30
C LYS A 10 47.75 -5.63 21.52
N GLN A 11 48.95 -5.97 21.06
CA GLN A 11 49.39 -7.31 20.71
C GLN A 11 49.36 -8.21 21.95
N ILE A 12 48.83 -9.43 21.79
CA ILE A 12 49.15 -10.57 22.64
C ILE A 12 49.34 -11.77 21.69
N GLU A 13 50.58 -12.23 21.57
CA GLU A 13 50.95 -13.58 21.14
C GLU A 13 50.79 -14.54 22.32
N ALA A 14 50.21 -15.71 22.09
CA ALA A 14 50.46 -16.90 22.89
C ALA A 14 50.15 -18.14 22.04
N ASP A 15 51.21 -18.91 21.78
CA ASP A 15 51.20 -20.21 21.13
C ASP A 15 50.47 -21.27 21.96
N THR A 16 49.58 -22.04 21.32
CA THR A 16 49.10 -23.33 21.82
C THR A 16 49.08 -24.34 20.67
N PRO A 17 49.68 -25.53 20.82
CA PRO A 17 49.68 -26.54 19.76
C PRO A 17 48.31 -27.24 19.73
N VAL A 18 47.58 -27.07 18.64
CA VAL A 18 46.33 -27.80 18.38
C VAL A 18 46.67 -29.23 17.95
N GLN A 19 46.31 -30.19 18.80
CA GLN A 19 46.29 -31.61 18.47
C GLN A 19 45.21 -31.88 17.42
N ASN A 20 45.65 -32.24 16.22
CA ASN A 20 44.84 -32.81 15.15
C ASN A 20 44.52 -34.28 15.47
N THR A 21 43.29 -34.59 15.86
CA THR A 21 42.76 -35.98 15.74
C THR A 21 41.26 -36.02 15.49
N SER A 22 40.90 -36.47 14.28
CA SER A 22 39.77 -37.36 13.94
C SER A 22 38.34 -36.85 13.70
N ASP A 23 37.99 -35.58 13.91
CA ASP A 23 36.58 -35.13 13.72
C ASP A 23 36.22 -34.59 12.32
N ASP A 24 37.21 -34.24 11.49
CA ASP A 24 36.95 -33.75 10.12
C ASP A 24 36.31 -34.81 9.21
N GLY A 25 36.53 -36.10 9.50
CA GLY A 25 35.93 -37.20 8.74
C GLY A 25 34.43 -37.39 8.99
N LYS A 26 33.93 -37.00 10.17
CA LYS A 26 32.48 -37.03 10.48
C LYS A 26 31.77 -35.81 9.91
N LEU A 27 32.41 -34.64 9.97
CA LEU A 27 31.90 -33.41 9.38
C LEU A 27 31.81 -33.50 7.84
N LEU A 28 32.83 -34.05 7.18
CA LEU A 28 32.77 -34.26 5.72
C LEU A 28 31.71 -35.29 5.31
N LYS A 29 31.45 -36.31 6.15
CA LYS A 29 30.41 -37.30 5.89
C LYS A 29 29.01 -36.73 6.08
N SER A 30 28.77 -35.93 7.12
CA SER A 30 27.47 -35.26 7.31
C SER A 30 27.22 -34.22 6.22
N VAL A 31 28.21 -33.42 5.82
CA VAL A 31 28.08 -32.46 4.71
C VAL A 31 27.78 -33.16 3.38
N ARG A 32 28.41 -34.31 3.09
CA ARG A 32 28.09 -35.11 1.89
C ARG A 32 26.69 -35.72 1.95
N LYS A 33 26.23 -36.16 3.13
CA LYS A 33 24.89 -36.73 3.32
C LYS A 33 23.80 -35.64 3.18
N VAL A 34 24.04 -34.45 3.70
CA VAL A 34 23.19 -33.27 3.50
C VAL A 34 23.14 -32.87 2.02
N GLN A 35 24.29 -32.87 1.31
CA GLN A 35 24.30 -32.66 -0.14
C GLN A 35 23.53 -33.75 -0.90
N GLN A 36 23.60 -35.02 -0.46
CA GLN A 36 22.82 -36.11 -1.04
C GLN A 36 21.32 -35.99 -0.76
N ILE A 37 20.90 -35.56 0.43
CA ILE A 37 19.49 -35.28 0.74
C ILE A 37 18.99 -34.11 -0.09
N ARG A 38 19.80 -33.03 -0.22
CA ARG A 38 19.51 -31.90 -1.10
C ARG A 38 19.41 -32.34 -2.56
N GLN A 39 20.29 -33.25 -2.99
CA GLN A 39 20.24 -33.88 -4.31
C GLN A 39 19.04 -34.80 -4.48
N LEU A 40 18.60 -35.56 -3.48
CA LEU A 40 17.42 -36.41 -3.57
C LEU A 40 16.12 -35.58 -3.61
N LEU A 41 16.08 -34.48 -2.86
CA LEU A 41 15.00 -33.51 -2.89
C LEU A 41 14.96 -32.74 -4.23
N THR A 42 16.09 -32.56 -4.91
CA THR A 42 16.17 -31.93 -6.23
C THR A 42 16.16 -32.92 -7.41
N ALA A 43 16.46 -34.21 -7.19
CA ALA A 43 16.57 -35.23 -8.24
C ALA A 43 15.21 -35.71 -8.78
N ASN A 44 14.11 -35.40 -8.10
CA ASN A 44 12.77 -35.54 -8.67
C ASN A 44 12.38 -34.37 -9.60
N THR A 45 13.28 -33.41 -9.81
CA THR A 45 13.16 -32.37 -10.83
C THR A 45 14.22 -32.62 -11.91
N PRO A 46 13.86 -32.95 -13.16
CA PRO A 46 14.86 -33.22 -14.19
C PRO A 46 15.70 -31.96 -14.44
N ALA A 47 16.97 -32.01 -14.07
CA ALA A 47 17.94 -30.97 -14.31
C ALA A 47 18.15 -30.80 -15.82
N LYS A 48 17.46 -29.84 -16.42
CA LYS A 48 17.88 -29.26 -17.69
C LYS A 48 19.11 -28.39 -17.41
N SER A 49 20.19 -28.65 -18.13
CA SER A 49 21.36 -27.78 -18.17
C SER A 49 20.91 -26.33 -18.40
N LEU A 50 21.16 -25.47 -17.41
CA LEU A 50 21.00 -24.03 -17.55
C LEU A 50 21.89 -23.57 -18.73
N PRO A 51 21.36 -22.75 -19.66
CA PRO A 51 22.19 -22.17 -20.71
C PRO A 51 23.32 -21.38 -20.05
N THR A 52 24.55 -21.68 -20.46
CA THR A 52 25.75 -20.94 -20.04
C THR A 52 25.61 -19.51 -20.56
N TYR A 53 25.12 -18.60 -19.73
CA TYR A 53 25.12 -17.18 -20.04
C TYR A 53 26.56 -16.70 -19.96
N GLN A 54 27.21 -16.56 -21.12
CA GLN A 54 28.41 -15.76 -21.21
C GLN A 54 27.99 -14.32 -20.87
N LEU A 55 28.42 -13.82 -19.71
CA LEU A 55 28.40 -12.39 -19.44
C LEU A 55 29.42 -11.76 -20.41
N ASP A 56 28.95 -11.43 -21.61
CA ASP A 56 29.63 -10.45 -22.44
C ASP A 56 29.66 -9.16 -21.62
N ALA A 57 30.87 -8.78 -21.20
CA ALA A 57 31.14 -7.46 -20.66
C ALA A 57 30.90 -6.44 -21.80
N ALA A 58 29.62 -6.15 -22.05
CA ALA A 58 29.23 -5.12 -23.00
C ALA A 58 29.90 -3.82 -22.52
N PRO A 59 30.69 -3.14 -23.38
CA PRO A 59 31.29 -1.87 -23.02
C PRO A 59 30.16 -0.95 -22.56
N LEU A 60 30.34 -0.34 -21.38
CA LEU A 60 29.47 0.71 -20.86
C LEU A 60 29.28 1.73 -21.98
N LYS A 61 28.15 1.63 -22.71
CA LYS A 61 27.80 2.58 -23.76
C LYS A 61 27.77 3.94 -23.11
N GLU A 62 28.61 4.85 -23.59
CA GLU A 62 28.53 6.27 -23.21
C GLU A 62 27.07 6.72 -23.35
N TYR A 63 26.46 6.98 -22.20
CA TYR A 63 25.10 7.47 -22.13
C TYR A 63 25.10 8.88 -22.70
N ASN A 64 24.71 9.01 -23.97
CA ASN A 64 24.59 10.30 -24.64
C ASN A 64 23.14 10.79 -24.50
N PRO A 65 22.84 11.70 -23.55
CA PRO A 65 21.46 12.07 -23.20
C PRO A 65 20.74 12.77 -24.35
N GLN A 66 21.49 13.44 -25.23
CA GLN A 66 20.92 14.22 -26.34
C GLN A 66 20.39 13.35 -27.48
N LYS A 67 20.90 12.12 -27.67
CA LYS A 67 20.47 11.23 -28.77
C LYS A 67 19.21 10.43 -28.44
N GLN A 68 18.79 10.37 -27.17
CA GLN A 68 17.53 9.77 -26.75
C GLN A 68 16.32 10.71 -26.88
N LEU A 69 16.51 12.03 -27.04
CA LEU A 69 15.40 12.98 -27.11
C LEU A 69 14.57 12.92 -28.40
N SER A 70 15.04 12.26 -29.46
CA SER A 70 14.34 12.19 -30.75
C SER A 70 13.77 10.81 -31.09
N LYS A 71 13.91 9.81 -30.22
CA LYS A 71 13.31 8.49 -30.46
C LYS A 71 11.86 8.54 -29.95
N GLN A 72 10.89 8.34 -30.86
CA GLN A 72 9.49 8.11 -30.48
C GLN A 72 9.47 6.91 -29.52
N ILE A 73 8.98 7.12 -28.31
CA ILE A 73 8.86 6.07 -27.30
C ILE A 73 7.63 5.26 -27.68
N THR A 74 7.80 3.98 -28.01
CA THR A 74 6.65 3.16 -28.36
C THR A 74 5.87 2.75 -27.10
N PHE A 75 4.58 2.44 -27.28
CA PHE A 75 3.73 1.93 -26.20
C PHE A 75 4.31 0.66 -25.54
N ASP A 76 4.97 -0.20 -26.33
CA ASP A 76 5.64 -1.40 -25.85
C ASP A 76 6.84 -1.07 -24.95
N GLU A 77 7.66 -0.07 -25.33
CA GLU A 77 8.78 0.39 -24.50
C GLU A 77 8.29 0.88 -23.13
N VAL A 78 7.14 1.57 -23.06
CA VAL A 78 6.55 2.01 -21.78
C VAL A 78 6.01 0.85 -20.96
N ASN A 79 5.39 -0.15 -21.59
CA ASN A 79 4.93 -1.34 -20.86
C ASN A 79 6.11 -2.16 -20.32
N ASP A 80 7.19 -2.28 -21.09
CA ASP A 80 8.41 -2.94 -20.66
C ASP A 80 9.08 -2.16 -19.52
N GLU A 81 9.12 -0.84 -19.59
CA GLU A 81 9.59 0.00 -18.49
C GLU A 81 8.70 -0.15 -17.25
N GLU A 82 7.37 -0.16 -17.40
CA GLU A 82 6.43 -0.34 -16.28
C GLU A 82 6.53 -1.74 -15.64
N LEU A 83 6.97 -2.75 -16.39
CA LEU A 83 7.32 -4.07 -15.88
C LEU A 83 8.70 -4.08 -15.19
N GLN A 84 9.66 -3.31 -15.71
CA GLN A 84 10.99 -3.16 -15.13
C GLN A 84 10.98 -2.25 -13.90
N ARG A 85 10.02 -1.32 -13.79
CA ARG A 85 9.88 -0.39 -12.67
C ARG A 85 9.13 -1.04 -11.54
N TYR A 86 9.88 -1.57 -10.60
CA TYR A 86 9.34 -2.18 -9.40
C TYR A 86 9.31 -1.23 -8.19
N LYS A 87 10.13 -0.17 -8.18
CA LYS A 87 10.11 0.89 -7.16
C LYS A 87 9.29 2.10 -7.63
N ALA A 88 8.31 2.48 -6.82
CA ALA A 88 7.60 3.74 -6.98
C ALA A 88 8.43 4.87 -6.37
N GLU A 89 8.54 5.99 -7.09
CA GLU A 89 9.26 7.18 -6.65
C GLU A 89 8.34 8.39 -6.70
N TRP A 90 8.61 9.39 -5.86
CA TRP A 90 7.88 10.65 -5.82
C TRP A 90 8.72 11.76 -6.42
N HIS A 91 8.19 12.40 -7.47
CA HIS A 91 8.84 13.49 -8.19
C HIS A 91 8.20 14.84 -7.82
N TRP A 92 8.88 15.62 -6.97
CA TRP A 92 8.37 16.89 -6.46
C TRP A 92 8.24 17.98 -7.53
N ASP A 93 9.19 18.03 -8.47
CA ASP A 93 9.16 18.92 -9.63
C ASP A 93 7.90 18.68 -10.48
N VAL A 94 7.59 17.42 -10.76
CA VAL A 94 6.38 17.00 -11.49
C VAL A 94 5.14 17.31 -10.67
N PHE A 95 5.16 17.06 -9.35
CA PHE A 95 4.05 17.40 -8.47
C PHE A 95 3.66 18.88 -8.57
N PHE A 96 4.63 19.79 -8.41
CA PHE A 96 4.36 21.23 -8.45
C PHE A 96 4.00 21.72 -9.86
N GLU A 97 4.62 21.18 -10.91
CA GLU A 97 4.28 21.47 -12.30
C GLU A 97 2.80 21.15 -12.59
N PHE A 98 2.38 19.92 -12.28
CA PHE A 98 1.01 19.51 -12.54
C PHE A 98 0.02 20.16 -11.57
N LEU A 99 0.39 20.42 -10.31
CA LEU A 99 -0.44 21.19 -9.39
C LEU A 99 -0.72 22.59 -9.96
N PHE A 100 0.30 23.28 -10.46
CA PHE A 100 0.16 24.58 -11.09
C PHE A 100 -0.81 24.54 -12.28
N TYR A 101 -0.69 23.55 -13.17
CA TYR A 101 -1.62 23.41 -14.30
C TYR A 101 -3.07 23.21 -13.88
N HIS A 102 -3.32 22.39 -12.86
CA HIS A 102 -4.67 22.14 -12.36
C HIS A 102 -5.23 23.33 -11.60
N MET A 103 -4.41 24.08 -10.86
CA MET A 103 -4.82 25.33 -10.22
C MET A 103 -5.17 26.40 -11.26
N LEU A 104 -4.36 26.52 -12.32
CA LEU A 104 -4.63 27.45 -13.41
C LEU A 104 -5.94 27.10 -14.14
N PHE A 105 -6.24 25.81 -14.35
CA PHE A 105 -7.51 25.38 -14.92
C PHE A 105 -8.68 25.59 -13.94
N TYR A 106 -8.65 25.00 -12.75
CA TYR A 106 -9.84 24.98 -11.89
C TYR A 106 -10.18 26.28 -11.19
N ILE A 107 -9.19 27.16 -10.95
CA ILE A 107 -9.42 28.40 -10.19
C ILE A 107 -9.40 29.63 -11.10
N LEU A 108 -8.49 29.70 -12.07
CA LEU A 108 -8.23 30.94 -12.81
C LEU A 108 -8.89 30.99 -14.19
N LEU A 109 -8.54 30.07 -15.10
CA LEU A 109 -8.83 30.23 -16.53
C LEU A 109 -9.83 29.21 -17.10
N GLY A 110 -9.96 28.04 -16.47
CA GLY A 110 -10.83 26.97 -16.97
C GLY A 110 -10.49 26.56 -18.40
N PRO A 111 -11.49 26.45 -19.31
CA PRO A 111 -11.25 26.07 -20.69
C PRO A 111 -10.38 27.08 -21.45
N PHE A 112 -10.25 28.32 -20.96
CA PHE A 112 -9.38 29.33 -21.56
C PHE A 112 -7.89 29.12 -21.25
N VAL A 113 -7.55 28.14 -20.40
CA VAL A 113 -6.14 27.78 -20.13
C VAL A 113 -5.36 27.45 -21.41
N ILE A 114 -6.06 26.97 -22.45
CA ILE A 114 -5.46 26.67 -23.74
C ILE A 114 -4.78 27.89 -24.35
N LEU A 115 -5.31 29.10 -24.16
CA LEU A 115 -4.73 30.33 -24.70
C LEU A 115 -3.36 30.65 -24.09
N VAL A 116 -3.13 30.22 -22.84
CA VAL A 116 -1.87 30.44 -22.12
C VAL A 116 -0.90 29.28 -22.33
N LEU A 117 -1.40 28.04 -22.29
CA LEU A 117 -0.58 26.83 -22.27
C LEU A 117 -0.41 26.13 -23.63
N PHE A 118 -0.96 26.65 -24.73
CA PHE A 118 -0.86 25.99 -26.05
C PHE A 118 0.58 25.80 -26.53
N LYS A 119 1.48 26.75 -26.22
CA LYS A 119 2.89 26.72 -26.67
C LYS A 119 3.80 25.95 -25.72
N TYR A 120 3.58 26.10 -24.41
CA TYR A 120 4.31 25.38 -23.37
C TYR A 120 3.34 25.10 -22.22
N PRO A 121 3.09 23.83 -21.86
CA PRO A 121 3.78 22.58 -22.26
C PRO A 121 3.35 21.97 -23.61
N GLY A 122 2.30 22.50 -24.26
CA GLY A 122 1.82 22.01 -25.56
C GLY A 122 0.41 21.40 -25.53
N ILE A 123 -0.27 21.41 -26.68
CA ILE A 123 -1.65 20.92 -26.83
C ILE A 123 -1.81 19.44 -26.44
N ILE A 124 -0.79 18.62 -26.68
CA ILE A 124 -0.83 17.18 -26.37
C ILE A 124 -1.00 16.94 -24.87
N LEU A 125 -0.23 17.63 -24.03
CA LEU A 125 -0.40 17.50 -22.58
C LEU A 125 -1.78 18.00 -22.12
N LEU A 126 -2.29 19.10 -22.69
CA LEU A 126 -3.63 19.60 -22.38
C LEU A 126 -4.73 18.59 -22.72
N LYS A 127 -4.61 17.88 -23.84
CA LYS A 127 -5.51 16.76 -24.19
C LYS A 127 -5.43 15.63 -23.17
N ASN A 128 -4.22 15.23 -22.79
CA ASN A 128 -4.01 14.13 -21.84
C ASN A 128 -4.46 14.48 -20.41
N MET A 129 -4.38 15.76 -20.01
CA MET A 129 -4.96 16.26 -18.75
C MET A 129 -6.48 16.46 -18.82
N ARG A 130 -7.10 16.26 -19.99
CA ARG A 130 -8.53 16.49 -20.25
C ARG A 130 -8.94 17.95 -20.07
N PHE A 131 -8.02 18.89 -20.29
CA PHE A 131 -8.31 20.32 -20.38
C PHE A 131 -8.74 20.74 -21.79
N PHE A 132 -8.58 19.82 -22.75
CA PHE A 132 -8.96 19.99 -24.15
C PHE A 132 -9.44 18.65 -24.71
N LYS A 133 -10.21 18.68 -25.82
CA LYS A 133 -10.94 17.55 -26.46
C LYS A 133 -12.28 17.22 -25.78
N HIS A 134 -13.30 17.03 -26.62
CA HIS A 134 -14.64 16.60 -26.20
C HIS A 134 -14.58 15.25 -25.49
N SER A 135 -14.80 15.26 -24.18
CA SER A 135 -14.88 14.08 -23.31
C SER A 135 -15.75 14.40 -22.10
N SER A 136 -16.38 13.39 -21.51
CA SER A 136 -17.18 13.58 -20.29
C SER A 136 -16.36 14.24 -19.18
N SER A 137 -15.10 13.82 -19.01
CA SER A 137 -14.18 14.43 -18.03
C SER A 137 -13.90 15.90 -18.29
N PHE A 138 -13.76 16.32 -19.56
CA PHE A 138 -13.58 17.75 -19.90
C PHE A 138 -14.81 18.57 -19.50
N TYR A 139 -16.02 18.09 -19.81
CA TYR A 139 -17.26 18.79 -19.47
C TYR A 139 -17.47 18.88 -17.96
N MET A 140 -17.23 17.80 -17.22
CA MET A 140 -17.35 17.80 -15.76
C MET A 140 -16.35 18.77 -15.11
N GLN A 141 -15.11 18.84 -15.61
CA GLN A 141 -14.11 19.78 -15.11
C GLN A 141 -14.46 21.23 -15.45
N THR A 142 -14.97 21.46 -16.66
CA THR A 142 -15.43 22.79 -17.09
C THR A 142 -16.65 23.23 -16.29
N LEU A 143 -17.56 22.32 -15.95
CA LEU A 143 -18.71 22.60 -15.08
C LEU A 143 -18.25 23.02 -13.68
N LEU A 144 -17.28 22.30 -13.10
CA LEU A 144 -16.70 22.63 -11.79
C LEU A 144 -16.07 24.03 -11.80
N TRP A 145 -15.25 24.34 -12.81
CA TRP A 145 -14.66 25.67 -12.96
C TRP A 145 -15.73 26.74 -13.16
N SER A 146 -16.71 26.50 -14.02
CA SER A 146 -17.78 27.47 -14.32
C SER A 146 -18.58 27.79 -13.07
N GLY A 147 -18.94 26.78 -12.28
CA GLY A 147 -19.64 26.97 -11.01
C GLY A 147 -18.81 27.77 -9.99
N SER A 148 -17.50 27.49 -9.91
CA SER A 148 -16.60 28.24 -9.00
C SER A 148 -16.40 29.69 -9.44
N ALA A 149 -16.18 29.92 -10.74
CA ALA A 149 -16.01 31.25 -11.31
C ALA A 149 -17.31 32.08 -11.19
N LEU A 150 -18.47 31.50 -11.50
CA LEU A 150 -19.76 32.15 -11.33
C LEU A 150 -20.03 32.48 -9.87
N GLY A 151 -19.78 31.56 -8.93
CA GLY A 151 -19.92 31.80 -7.50
C GLY A 151 -19.04 32.96 -7.01
N GLY A 152 -17.78 32.99 -7.43
CA GLY A 152 -16.85 34.07 -7.10
C GLY A 152 -17.22 35.41 -7.72
N LEU A 153 -17.56 35.46 -9.01
CA LEU A 153 -17.96 36.70 -9.69
C LEU A 153 -19.25 37.27 -9.09
N MET A 154 -20.23 36.41 -8.80
CA MET A 154 -21.49 36.85 -8.20
C MET A 154 -21.33 37.48 -6.82
N TYR A 155 -20.31 37.06 -6.05
CA TYR A 155 -19.96 37.67 -4.78
C TYR A 155 -19.42 39.09 -4.92
N PHE A 156 -18.57 39.35 -5.92
CA PHE A 156 -17.98 40.68 -6.12
C PHE A 156 -18.89 41.67 -6.85
N ILE A 157 -19.86 41.19 -7.65
CA ILE A 157 -20.73 42.07 -8.45
C ILE A 157 -21.93 42.60 -7.65
N GLN A 158 -22.39 41.88 -6.63
CA GLN A 158 -23.56 42.27 -5.84
C GLN A 158 -23.24 42.51 -4.38
N ASP A 159 -23.62 43.68 -3.88
CA ASP A 159 -23.40 44.11 -2.50
C ASP A 159 -24.17 43.28 -1.45
N SER A 160 -25.23 42.60 -1.86
CA SER A 160 -26.08 41.76 -1.00
C SER A 160 -25.87 40.27 -1.24
N SER A 161 -24.63 39.83 -1.50
CA SER A 161 -24.38 38.44 -1.84
C SER A 161 -24.78 37.52 -0.68
N VAL A 162 -25.76 36.66 -0.92
CA VAL A 162 -26.11 35.58 0.00
C VAL A 162 -24.88 34.71 0.29
N ILE A 163 -24.03 34.46 -0.71
CA ILE A 163 -22.76 33.74 -0.57
C ILE A 163 -21.76 34.56 0.24
N THR A 164 -21.11 33.94 1.23
CA THR A 164 -20.09 34.62 2.04
C THR A 164 -18.69 34.35 1.49
N MET A 165 -17.75 35.26 1.75
CA MET A 165 -16.34 35.07 1.40
C MET A 165 -15.79 33.73 1.90
N THR A 166 -16.23 33.30 3.08
CA THR A 166 -15.80 32.03 3.68
C THR A 166 -16.18 30.83 2.84
N GLU A 167 -17.38 30.79 2.26
CA GLU A 167 -17.77 29.69 1.36
C GLU A 167 -16.94 29.69 0.08
N ILE A 168 -16.58 30.86 -0.44
CA ILE A 168 -15.72 30.97 -1.64
C ILE A 168 -14.33 30.42 -1.33
N ILE A 169 -13.73 30.85 -0.22
CA ILE A 169 -12.44 30.33 0.27
C ILE A 169 -12.53 28.82 0.46
N PHE A 170 -13.64 28.34 1.00
CA PHE A 170 -13.87 26.94 1.27
C PHE A 170 -14.00 26.09 0.00
N MET A 171 -14.76 26.56 -0.97
CA MET A 171 -14.85 25.98 -2.30
C MET A 171 -13.47 25.93 -2.97
N TRP A 172 -12.68 27.01 -2.89
CA TRP A 172 -11.31 27.05 -3.41
C TRP A 172 -10.38 26.08 -2.69
N PHE A 173 -10.53 25.93 -1.37
CA PHE A 173 -9.81 24.91 -0.60
C PHE A 173 -10.15 23.49 -1.08
N ALA A 174 -11.44 23.20 -1.33
CA ALA A 174 -11.88 21.92 -1.86
C ALA A 174 -11.30 21.64 -3.26
N ILE A 175 -11.33 22.63 -4.15
CA ILE A 175 -10.74 22.57 -5.49
C ILE A 175 -9.22 22.40 -5.44
N THR A 176 -8.55 23.09 -4.51
CA THR A 176 -7.10 22.96 -4.29
C THR A 176 -6.77 21.55 -3.83
N THR A 177 -7.53 21.02 -2.86
CA THR A 177 -7.38 19.64 -2.37
C THR A 177 -7.55 18.63 -3.50
N ARG A 178 -8.55 18.82 -4.36
CA ARG A 178 -8.74 17.99 -5.57
C ARG A 178 -7.54 18.08 -6.52
N SER A 179 -7.02 19.28 -6.74
CA SER A 179 -5.85 19.53 -7.60
C SER A 179 -4.60 18.83 -7.06
N VAL A 180 -4.43 18.81 -5.73
CA VAL A 180 -3.37 18.06 -5.05
C VAL A 180 -3.48 16.56 -5.29
N VAL A 181 -4.68 15.97 -5.16
CA VAL A 181 -4.89 14.54 -5.46
C VAL A 181 -4.49 14.20 -6.89
N ILE A 182 -4.89 15.06 -7.85
CA ILE A 182 -4.56 14.87 -9.26
C ILE A 182 -3.05 15.04 -9.49
N ALA A 183 -2.40 16.04 -8.88
CA ALA A 183 -0.96 16.23 -8.97
C ALA A 183 -0.17 15.04 -8.37
N ALA A 184 -0.64 14.46 -7.26
CA ALA A 184 -0.05 13.28 -6.64
C ALA A 184 -0.05 12.05 -7.57
N LYS A 185 -1.07 11.90 -8.44
CA LYS A 185 -1.05 10.89 -9.51
C LYS A 185 0.18 11.08 -10.38
N TYR A 186 0.37 12.27 -10.94
CA TYR A 186 1.48 12.55 -11.87
C TYR A 186 2.85 12.44 -11.19
N ALA A 187 2.96 12.87 -9.93
CA ALA A 187 4.18 12.80 -9.14
C ALA A 187 4.72 11.38 -8.95
N THR A 188 3.88 10.35 -9.10
CA THR A 188 4.28 8.93 -8.96
C THR A 188 4.50 8.20 -10.29
N LEU A 189 4.21 8.85 -11.42
CA LEU A 189 4.46 8.27 -12.74
C LEU A 189 5.97 8.20 -13.03
N SER A 190 6.38 7.32 -13.94
CA SER A 190 7.79 7.25 -14.33
C SER A 190 8.15 8.44 -15.20
N THR A 191 9.43 8.78 -15.27
CA THR A 191 9.89 9.87 -16.13
C THR A 191 9.56 9.63 -17.60
N ALA A 192 9.62 8.38 -18.09
CA ALA A 192 9.20 8.08 -19.45
C ALA A 192 7.69 8.15 -19.62
N ARG A 193 6.90 7.71 -18.63
CA ARG A 193 5.45 7.88 -18.65
C ARG A 193 5.09 9.36 -18.69
N ILE A 194 5.72 10.20 -17.89
CA ILE A 194 5.54 11.66 -17.91
C ILE A 194 5.94 12.24 -19.27
N ARG A 195 7.04 11.76 -19.86
CA ARG A 195 7.44 12.16 -21.21
C ARG A 195 6.35 11.80 -22.22
N LEU A 196 5.81 10.59 -22.16
CA LEU A 196 4.71 10.14 -23.01
C LEU A 196 3.47 11.03 -22.86
N TYR A 197 3.10 11.40 -21.63
CA TYR A 197 2.03 12.38 -21.38
C TYR A 197 2.28 13.74 -22.06
N LYS A 198 3.54 14.14 -22.21
CA LYS A 198 3.93 15.41 -22.86
C LYS A 198 4.07 15.28 -24.38
N THR A 199 4.44 14.12 -24.90
CA THR A 199 4.81 13.94 -26.32
C THR A 199 3.77 13.25 -27.18
N GLU A 200 2.92 12.38 -26.62
CA GLU A 200 1.97 11.56 -27.39
C GLU A 200 0.54 11.62 -26.80
N GLU A 201 -0.48 11.53 -27.65
CA GLU A 201 -1.87 11.45 -27.20
C GLU A 201 -2.15 10.04 -26.69
N LEU A 202 -2.49 9.91 -25.41
CA LEU A 202 -2.65 8.60 -24.78
C LEU A 202 -4.01 7.98 -25.12
N PRO A 203 -4.07 6.64 -25.32
CA PRO A 203 -5.34 5.95 -25.43
C PRO A 203 -6.12 6.00 -24.11
N GLU A 204 -7.44 5.96 -24.20
CA GLU A 204 -8.33 6.12 -23.04
C GLU A 204 -8.15 5.03 -21.98
N GLU A 205 -7.88 3.79 -22.41
CA GLU A 205 -7.60 2.66 -21.51
C GLU A 205 -6.39 2.93 -20.60
N MET A 206 -5.32 3.50 -21.17
CA MET A 206 -4.11 3.84 -20.45
C MET A 206 -4.35 4.97 -19.43
N PHE A 207 -5.15 5.96 -19.83
CA PHE A 207 -5.56 7.03 -18.94
C PHE A 207 -6.39 6.52 -17.75
N ASN A 208 -7.35 5.62 -18.02
CA ASN A 208 -8.19 5.02 -16.99
C ASN A 208 -7.38 4.15 -16.02
N PHE A 209 -6.40 3.40 -16.55
CA PHE A 209 -5.46 2.64 -15.74
C PHE A 209 -4.60 3.55 -14.84
N ASP A 210 -4.03 4.63 -15.39
CA ASP A 210 -3.19 5.57 -14.65
C ASP A 210 -3.94 6.36 -13.58
N LEU A 211 -5.21 6.64 -13.85
CA LEU A 211 -6.11 7.25 -12.89
C LEU A 211 -6.22 6.36 -11.63
N MET A 212 -5.98 5.05 -11.77
CA MET A 212 -6.02 4.04 -10.70
C MET A 212 -7.31 4.08 -9.86
N PHE A 213 -8.36 4.76 -10.30
CA PHE A 213 -9.62 4.80 -9.57
C PHE A 213 -10.50 3.62 -9.91
N GLN A 214 -10.53 3.18 -11.17
CA GLN A 214 -11.41 2.09 -11.57
C GLN A 214 -10.71 0.75 -11.47
N ASP A 215 -9.61 0.55 -12.20
CA ASP A 215 -8.87 -0.72 -12.24
C ASP A 215 -8.37 -1.16 -10.86
N TRP A 216 -7.84 -0.23 -10.05
CA TRP A 216 -7.45 -0.53 -8.67
C TRP A 216 -8.65 -0.88 -7.82
N PHE A 217 -9.77 -0.22 -8.02
CA PHE A 217 -10.93 -0.42 -7.17
C PHE A 217 -11.66 -1.72 -7.52
N GLU A 218 -11.69 -2.08 -8.80
CA GLU A 218 -12.21 -3.35 -9.32
C GLU A 218 -11.23 -4.51 -9.16
N GLN A 219 -9.93 -4.20 -8.94
CA GLN A 219 -8.83 -5.17 -8.86
C GLN A 219 -8.77 -6.04 -10.12
N SER A 220 -8.65 -5.39 -11.27
CA SER A 220 -8.57 -6.10 -12.55
C SER A 220 -7.43 -7.12 -12.57
N SER A 221 -7.55 -8.17 -13.39
CA SER A 221 -6.54 -9.24 -13.47
C SER A 221 -5.14 -8.71 -13.79
N LYS A 222 -5.07 -7.60 -14.55
CA LYS A 222 -3.84 -6.85 -14.82
C LYS A 222 -3.23 -6.26 -13.54
N VAL A 223 -4.01 -5.59 -12.70
CA VAL A 223 -3.56 -5.03 -11.42
C VAL A 223 -3.08 -6.15 -10.49
N LEU A 224 -3.87 -7.22 -10.37
CA LEU A 224 -3.53 -8.37 -9.54
C LEU A 224 -2.20 -8.99 -9.93
N PHE A 225 -1.90 -9.12 -11.23
CA PHE A 225 -0.62 -9.64 -11.67
C PHE A 225 0.52 -8.63 -11.47
N LEU A 226 0.36 -7.39 -11.94
CA LEU A 226 1.44 -6.40 -11.96
C LEU A 226 1.93 -6.08 -10.55
N GLU A 227 1.03 -5.94 -9.57
CA GLU A 227 1.45 -5.65 -8.20
C GLU A 227 2.22 -6.81 -7.57
N GLN A 228 1.80 -8.05 -7.82
CA GLN A 228 2.52 -9.23 -7.34
C GLN A 228 3.90 -9.33 -7.98
N TYR A 229 3.97 -9.16 -9.30
CA TYR A 229 5.23 -9.21 -10.04
C TYR A 229 6.20 -8.10 -9.59
N ARG A 230 5.70 -6.87 -9.43
CA ARG A 230 6.49 -5.75 -8.91
C ARG A 230 6.97 -5.99 -7.48
N ALA A 231 6.15 -6.58 -6.63
CA ALA A 231 6.56 -6.95 -5.27
C ALA A 231 7.70 -7.98 -5.30
N LEU A 232 7.58 -9.06 -6.08
CA LEU A 232 8.67 -10.04 -6.24
C LEU A 232 9.97 -9.38 -6.72
N ARG A 233 9.88 -8.45 -7.68
CA ARG A 233 11.04 -7.71 -8.19
C ARG A 233 11.63 -6.75 -7.16
N ARG A 234 10.81 -6.09 -6.31
CA ARG A 234 11.28 -5.25 -5.19
C ARG A 234 12.10 -6.02 -4.17
N HIS A 235 11.68 -7.25 -3.89
CA HIS A 235 12.33 -8.12 -2.92
C HIS A 235 13.39 -9.05 -3.55
N GLU A 236 13.66 -8.90 -4.84
CA GLU A 236 14.62 -9.74 -5.60
C GLU A 236 14.31 -11.24 -5.46
N GLN A 237 13.02 -11.59 -5.38
CA GLN A 237 12.54 -12.94 -5.17
C GLN A 237 12.23 -13.63 -6.50
N GLU A 238 12.60 -14.91 -6.59
CA GLU A 238 12.26 -15.73 -7.75
C GLU A 238 10.81 -16.21 -7.70
N HIS A 239 10.11 -16.12 -8.84
CA HIS A 239 8.75 -16.63 -9.00
C HIS A 239 8.65 -18.15 -8.82
N SER A 240 9.74 -18.89 -9.07
CA SER A 240 9.84 -20.35 -8.92
C SER A 240 9.65 -20.81 -7.47
N LEU A 241 9.95 -19.95 -6.51
CA LEU A 241 9.84 -20.20 -5.07
C LEU A 241 8.44 -19.91 -4.54
N TYR A 242 7.56 -19.30 -5.35
CA TYR A 242 6.24 -18.88 -4.94
C TYR A 242 5.20 -20.01 -5.07
N LYS A 243 5.48 -21.14 -4.39
CA LYS A 243 4.70 -22.38 -4.43
C LYS A 243 4.27 -22.78 -3.02
N PHE A 244 2.98 -23.05 -2.85
CA PHE A 244 2.40 -23.41 -1.55
C PHE A 244 2.05 -24.88 -1.47
N ASP A 245 2.48 -25.53 -0.40
CA ASP A 245 1.93 -26.79 0.09
C ASP A 245 1.21 -26.56 1.43
N PHE A 246 0.16 -27.33 1.72
CA PHE A 246 -0.68 -27.15 2.89
C PHE A 246 -0.68 -28.41 3.75
N LEU A 247 -0.75 -28.27 5.08
CA LEU A 247 -0.86 -29.43 5.99
C LEU A 247 -2.12 -30.26 5.73
N LEU A 248 -3.17 -29.60 5.26
CA LEU A 248 -4.42 -30.21 4.85
C LEU A 248 -4.81 -29.62 3.50
N ASP A 249 -5.30 -30.47 2.61
CA ASP A 249 -5.81 -29.99 1.33
C ASP A 249 -6.91 -28.93 1.54
N PRO A 250 -6.87 -27.83 0.77
CA PRO A 250 -7.99 -26.91 0.72
C PRO A 250 -9.28 -27.65 0.38
N ASN A 251 -10.40 -27.21 0.95
CA ASN A 251 -11.73 -27.72 0.57
C ASN A 251 -11.85 -27.70 -0.97
N LYS A 252 -12.41 -28.76 -1.56
CA LYS A 252 -12.66 -28.90 -3.01
C LYS A 252 -13.15 -27.60 -3.66
N LYS A 253 -14.13 -26.92 -3.05
CA LYS A 253 -14.65 -25.64 -3.56
C LYS A 253 -13.59 -24.53 -3.55
N THR A 254 -12.80 -24.42 -2.49
CA THR A 254 -11.69 -23.47 -2.40
C THR A 254 -10.62 -23.79 -3.45
N ALA A 255 -10.22 -25.05 -3.58
CA ALA A 255 -9.24 -25.49 -4.57
C ALA A 255 -9.70 -25.20 -6.00
N GLU A 256 -10.97 -25.47 -6.34
CA GLU A 256 -11.57 -25.13 -7.64
C GLU A 256 -11.61 -23.62 -7.88
N THR A 257 -11.90 -22.82 -6.85
CA THR A 257 -11.91 -21.36 -6.97
C THR A 257 -10.50 -20.81 -7.19
N ILE A 258 -9.48 -21.35 -6.52
CA ILE A 258 -8.07 -21.00 -6.76
C ILE A 258 -7.68 -21.31 -8.21
N LYS A 259 -8.05 -22.49 -8.72
CA LYS A 259 -7.79 -22.89 -10.12
C LYS A 259 -8.45 -21.97 -11.15
N THR A 260 -9.67 -21.53 -10.88
CA THR A 260 -10.47 -20.71 -11.80
C THR A 260 -10.27 -19.21 -11.61
N THR A 261 -9.43 -18.79 -10.67
CA THR A 261 -9.09 -17.39 -10.45
C THR A 261 -8.42 -16.83 -11.70
N ASN A 262 -9.07 -15.84 -12.32
CA ASN A 262 -8.59 -15.22 -13.55
C ASN A 262 -7.36 -14.36 -13.26
N ILE A 263 -6.21 -14.84 -13.74
CA ILE A 263 -4.96 -14.09 -13.82
C ILE A 263 -4.48 -14.13 -15.28
N CYS A 264 -5.38 -13.83 -16.24
CA CYS A 264 -5.09 -13.93 -17.69
C CYS A 264 -3.81 -13.20 -18.09
N PHE A 265 -3.51 -12.06 -17.49
CA PHE A 265 -2.28 -11.31 -17.79
C PHE A 265 -1.00 -12.07 -17.37
N TYR A 266 -1.05 -12.87 -16.30
CA TYR A 266 0.06 -13.77 -15.94
C TYR A 266 0.29 -14.82 -17.02
N LEU A 267 -0.78 -15.40 -17.57
CA LEU A 267 -0.68 -16.40 -18.63
C LEU A 267 -0.04 -15.80 -19.89
N GLU A 268 -0.52 -14.63 -20.33
CA GLU A 268 0.04 -13.94 -21.49
C GLU A 268 1.53 -13.59 -21.29
N TRP A 269 1.88 -13.05 -20.11
CA TRP A 269 3.26 -12.73 -19.78
C TRP A 269 4.14 -13.98 -19.73
N ALA A 270 3.69 -15.04 -19.08
CA ALA A 270 4.45 -16.27 -18.92
C ALA A 270 4.63 -17.01 -20.26
N MET A 271 3.63 -16.97 -21.15
CA MET A 271 3.73 -17.46 -22.52
C MET A 271 4.80 -16.69 -23.31
N LYS A 272 4.84 -15.36 -23.20
CA LYS A 272 5.89 -14.53 -23.82
C LYS A 272 7.29 -14.89 -23.29
N GLN A 273 7.40 -15.22 -22.01
CA GLN A 273 8.66 -15.63 -21.37
C GLN A 273 9.00 -17.11 -21.56
N GLN A 274 8.20 -17.86 -22.33
CA GLN A 274 8.37 -19.31 -22.53
C GLN A 274 8.45 -20.11 -21.22
N MET A 275 7.76 -19.64 -20.17
CA MET A 275 7.73 -20.33 -18.90
C MET A 275 6.89 -21.61 -19.00
N LYS A 276 7.48 -22.74 -18.62
CA LYS A 276 6.82 -24.05 -18.67
C LYS A 276 5.77 -24.27 -17.58
N GLN A 277 5.75 -23.42 -16.55
CA GLN A 277 5.02 -23.68 -15.31
C GLN A 277 4.05 -22.53 -15.00
N THR A 278 2.99 -22.46 -15.79
CA THR A 278 1.89 -21.49 -15.62
C THR A 278 0.69 -22.07 -14.90
N ASP A 279 0.68 -23.39 -14.64
CA ASP A 279 -0.48 -24.06 -14.12
C ASP A 279 -0.80 -23.60 -12.67
N PRO A 280 -2.09 -23.47 -12.32
CA PRO A 280 -2.52 -23.08 -10.98
C PRO A 280 -2.14 -24.11 -9.93
N ILE A 281 -2.08 -25.39 -10.33
CA ILE A 281 -1.52 -26.48 -9.55
C ILE A 281 -0.27 -27.00 -10.24
N ILE A 282 0.81 -27.00 -9.49
CA ILE A 282 2.13 -27.40 -9.91
C ILE A 282 2.40 -28.79 -9.33
N GLU A 283 2.73 -29.75 -10.20
CA GLU A 283 3.13 -31.11 -9.80
C GLU A 283 2.09 -31.85 -8.94
N GLN A 284 0.80 -31.50 -9.08
CA GLN A 284 -0.35 -32.05 -8.33
C GLN A 284 -0.34 -31.82 -6.80
N VAL A 285 0.73 -31.26 -6.24
CA VAL A 285 0.90 -31.02 -4.80
C VAL A 285 0.89 -29.52 -4.48
N TYR A 286 1.48 -28.70 -5.33
CA TYR A 286 1.70 -27.29 -5.03
C TYR A 286 0.65 -26.37 -5.63
N TYR A 287 0.26 -25.34 -4.91
CA TYR A 287 -0.55 -24.23 -5.39
C TYR A 287 0.33 -23.05 -5.78
N ASN A 288 0.11 -22.49 -6.97
CA ASN A 288 0.82 -21.30 -7.41
C ASN A 288 0.42 -20.08 -6.56
N GLY A 289 1.40 -19.39 -5.97
CA GLY A 289 1.18 -18.24 -5.10
C GLY A 289 0.41 -17.09 -5.76
N PHE A 290 0.55 -16.91 -7.09
CA PHE A 290 -0.23 -15.91 -7.82
C PHE A 290 -1.74 -16.19 -7.75
N HIS A 291 -2.13 -17.45 -7.94
CA HIS A 291 -3.52 -17.89 -7.86
C HIS A 291 -4.07 -17.82 -6.45
N VAL A 292 -3.27 -18.19 -5.45
CA VAL A 292 -3.64 -18.09 -4.04
C VAL A 292 -3.91 -16.63 -3.66
N PHE A 293 -3.02 -15.71 -4.03
CA PHE A 293 -3.18 -14.28 -3.76
C PHE A 293 -4.41 -13.69 -4.48
N GLY A 294 -4.54 -13.96 -5.79
CA GLY A 294 -5.67 -13.50 -6.58
C GLY A 294 -7.02 -14.00 -6.04
N TYR A 295 -7.07 -15.25 -5.58
CA TYR A 295 -8.25 -15.82 -4.93
C TYR A 295 -8.64 -15.01 -3.68
N LEU A 296 -7.67 -14.69 -2.82
CA LEU A 296 -7.92 -13.93 -1.59
C LEU A 296 -8.39 -12.51 -1.86
N VAL A 297 -7.77 -11.80 -2.81
CA VAL A 297 -8.20 -10.45 -3.19
C VAL A 297 -9.60 -10.47 -3.79
N ASN A 298 -9.89 -11.41 -4.69
CA ASN A 298 -11.23 -11.56 -5.29
C ASN A 298 -12.29 -11.92 -4.24
N TYR A 299 -11.93 -12.76 -3.27
CA TYR A 299 -12.81 -13.06 -2.13
C TYR A 299 -13.11 -11.81 -1.31
N TYR A 300 -12.10 -10.99 -1.00
CA TYR A 300 -12.30 -9.73 -0.28
C TYR A 300 -13.23 -8.80 -1.06
N GLN A 301 -12.95 -8.61 -2.35
CA GLN A 301 -13.71 -7.73 -3.25
C GLN A 301 -15.18 -8.14 -3.34
N LYS A 302 -15.45 -9.45 -3.44
CA LYS A 302 -16.81 -10.00 -3.50
C LYS A 302 -17.60 -9.74 -2.20
N ASN A 303 -16.95 -9.86 -1.04
CA ASN A 303 -17.61 -9.68 0.25
C ASN A 303 -17.66 -8.23 0.72
N ASN A 304 -16.82 -7.35 0.15
CA ASN A 304 -16.76 -5.93 0.46
C ASN A 304 -17.03 -5.13 -0.82
N PRO A 305 -18.25 -5.18 -1.38
CA PRO A 305 -18.54 -4.55 -2.64
C PRO A 305 -18.30 -3.05 -2.55
N THR A 306 -17.57 -2.59 -3.53
CA THR A 306 -17.20 -1.21 -3.76
C THR A 306 -18.36 -0.24 -3.87
N SER A 307 -19.51 -0.71 -4.34
CA SER A 307 -20.72 0.10 -4.49
C SER A 307 -21.24 0.61 -3.14
N THR A 308 -21.16 -0.17 -2.07
CA THR A 308 -21.57 0.25 -0.72
C THR A 308 -20.65 1.35 -0.21
N PHE A 309 -19.35 1.19 -0.41
CA PHE A 309 -18.36 2.20 -0.06
C PHE A 309 -18.58 3.51 -0.85
N ASN A 310 -18.80 3.43 -2.16
CA ASN A 310 -19.07 4.60 -3.00
C ASN A 310 -20.34 5.34 -2.59
N LYS A 311 -21.41 4.63 -2.21
CA LYS A 311 -22.64 5.27 -1.71
C LYS A 311 -22.37 6.10 -0.45
N TYR A 312 -21.55 5.60 0.47
CA TYR A 312 -21.18 6.33 1.67
C TYR A 312 -20.34 7.59 1.34
N MET A 313 -19.37 7.48 0.43
CA MET A 313 -18.57 8.63 -0.03
C MET A 313 -19.43 9.70 -0.74
N ILE A 314 -20.37 9.28 -1.60
CA ILE A 314 -21.35 10.17 -2.24
C ILE A 314 -22.19 10.87 -1.17
N GLY A 315 -22.72 10.12 -0.19
CA GLY A 315 -23.54 10.67 0.90
C GLY A 315 -22.79 11.73 1.71
N MET A 316 -21.53 11.47 2.08
CA MET A 316 -20.66 12.44 2.76
C MET A 316 -20.42 13.69 1.91
N SER A 317 -20.25 13.54 0.60
CA SER A 317 -20.00 14.68 -0.31
C SER A 317 -21.25 15.54 -0.48
N ILE A 318 -22.43 14.91 -0.53
CA ILE A 318 -23.73 15.61 -0.54
C ILE A 318 -23.92 16.35 0.79
N PHE A 319 -23.63 15.70 1.92
CA PHE A 319 -23.70 16.30 3.26
C PHE A 319 -22.84 17.57 3.34
N ASN A 320 -21.58 17.50 2.93
CA ASN A 320 -20.69 18.66 2.92
C ASN A 320 -21.13 19.76 1.93
N GLY A 321 -21.74 19.37 0.80
CA GLY A 321 -22.27 20.33 -0.15
C GLY A 321 -23.50 21.07 0.39
N ILE A 322 -24.37 20.37 1.14
CA ILE A 322 -25.65 20.91 1.60
C ILE A 322 -25.57 21.62 2.94
N SER A 323 -24.54 21.34 3.76
CA SER A 323 -24.38 21.96 5.08
C SER A 323 -24.39 23.50 5.06
N PRO A 324 -23.70 24.21 4.13
CA PRO A 324 -23.73 25.67 4.13
C PRO A 324 -25.12 26.21 3.79
N THR A 325 -25.81 25.54 2.85
CA THR A 325 -27.19 25.86 2.44
C THR A 325 -28.18 25.69 3.59
N PHE A 326 -28.04 24.64 4.40
CA PHE A 326 -28.92 24.42 5.55
C PHE A 326 -28.75 25.47 6.64
N ILE A 327 -27.50 25.84 6.97
CA ILE A 327 -27.24 26.87 7.99
C ILE A 327 -27.87 28.21 7.56
N ARG A 328 -27.96 28.46 6.25
CA ARG A 328 -28.62 29.65 5.69
C ARG A 328 -30.11 29.61 5.62
N LEU A 329 -30.74 28.45 5.80
CA LEU A 329 -32.20 28.37 5.77
C LEU A 329 -32.81 29.33 6.80
N GLN A 330 -32.17 29.52 7.95
CA GLN A 330 -32.57 30.51 8.95
C GLN A 330 -32.63 31.93 8.38
N HIS A 331 -31.61 32.35 7.62
CA HIS A 331 -31.58 33.66 6.98
C HIS A 331 -32.71 33.83 5.94
N PHE A 332 -33.06 32.76 5.21
CA PHE A 332 -34.18 32.78 4.26
C PHE A 332 -35.55 32.75 4.92
N MET A 333 -35.65 32.32 6.18
CA MET A 333 -36.90 32.46 6.91
C MET A 333 -37.19 33.92 7.29
N GLU A 334 -36.14 34.71 7.45
CA GLU A 334 -36.24 36.14 7.77
C GLU A 334 -36.36 37.01 6.51
N ASN A 335 -35.77 36.59 5.40
CA ASN A 335 -35.76 37.32 4.13
C ASN A 335 -36.18 36.43 2.97
N ILE A 336 -37.16 36.86 2.16
CA ILE A 336 -37.56 36.12 0.96
C ILE A 336 -36.38 36.14 -0.04
N PRO A 337 -35.79 34.98 -0.41
CA PRO A 337 -34.66 34.95 -1.32
C PRO A 337 -35.08 35.37 -2.73
N ASP A 338 -34.23 36.16 -3.39
CA ASP A 338 -34.41 36.43 -4.81
C ASP A 338 -34.17 35.15 -5.63
N TRP A 339 -34.76 35.03 -6.82
CA TRP A 339 -34.56 33.87 -7.69
C TRP A 339 -33.08 33.67 -8.06
N LEU A 340 -32.31 34.76 -8.14
CA LEU A 340 -30.86 34.73 -8.31
C LEU A 340 -30.14 34.06 -7.13
N ASP A 341 -30.61 34.27 -5.90
CA ASP A 341 -30.04 33.66 -4.71
C ASP A 341 -30.31 32.15 -4.67
N ILE A 342 -31.48 31.71 -5.14
CA ILE A 342 -31.79 30.28 -5.29
C ILE A 342 -30.82 29.63 -6.29
N ILE A 343 -30.60 30.26 -7.45
CA ILE A 343 -29.65 29.75 -8.46
C ILE A 343 -28.24 29.66 -7.88
N ARG A 344 -27.81 30.68 -7.12
CA ARG A 344 -26.50 30.71 -6.45
C ARG A 344 -26.30 29.57 -5.50
N LEU A 345 -27.30 29.29 -4.65
CA LEU A 345 -27.23 28.18 -3.70
C LEU A 345 -27.11 26.84 -4.43
N ILE A 346 -27.88 26.65 -5.51
CA ILE A 346 -27.81 25.44 -6.33
C ILE A 346 -26.42 25.30 -6.96
N VAL A 347 -25.88 26.36 -7.55
CA VAL A 347 -24.55 26.35 -8.16
C VAL A 347 -23.46 26.08 -7.10
N ASN A 348 -23.53 26.74 -5.95
CA ASN A 348 -22.56 26.56 -4.86
C ASN A 348 -22.63 25.14 -4.28
N PHE A 349 -23.84 24.59 -4.09
CA PHE A 349 -24.08 23.22 -3.66
C PHE A 349 -23.46 22.21 -4.63
N LEU A 350 -23.78 22.31 -5.92
CA LEU A 350 -23.29 21.38 -6.94
C LEU A 350 -21.76 21.45 -7.09
N THR A 351 -21.21 22.66 -7.07
CA THR A 351 -19.76 22.89 -7.18
C THR A 351 -19.03 22.35 -5.96
N SER A 352 -19.52 22.63 -4.75
CA SER A 352 -18.94 22.13 -3.50
C SER A 352 -19.02 20.61 -3.41
N MET A 353 -20.20 20.04 -3.69
CA MET A 353 -20.40 18.58 -3.74
C MET A 353 -19.39 17.93 -4.70
N GLN A 354 -19.24 18.45 -5.92
CA GLN A 354 -18.32 17.91 -6.91
C GLN A 354 -16.84 18.08 -6.50
N ALA A 355 -16.48 19.22 -5.89
CA ALA A 355 -15.13 19.47 -5.40
C ALA A 355 -14.75 18.49 -4.27
N PHE A 356 -15.63 18.29 -3.30
CA PHE A 356 -15.42 17.36 -2.18
C PHE A 356 -15.44 15.90 -2.60
N PHE A 357 -16.29 15.54 -3.56
CA PHE A 357 -16.45 14.16 -3.99
C PHE A 357 -15.14 13.47 -4.37
N GLY A 358 -14.30 14.12 -5.17
CA GLY A 358 -13.02 13.55 -5.57
C GLY A 358 -12.07 13.34 -4.39
N SER A 359 -11.98 14.32 -3.50
CA SER A 359 -11.10 14.30 -2.33
C SER A 359 -11.55 13.26 -1.29
N ILE A 360 -12.86 13.20 -0.99
CA ILE A 360 -13.44 12.24 -0.04
C ILE A 360 -13.30 10.81 -0.55
N ILE A 361 -13.57 10.56 -1.84
CA ILE A 361 -13.33 9.24 -2.44
C ILE A 361 -11.87 8.83 -2.27
N PHE A 362 -10.93 9.72 -2.56
CA PHE A 362 -9.52 9.38 -2.48
C PHE A 362 -9.09 9.04 -1.04
N LEU A 363 -9.57 9.80 -0.04
CA LEU A 363 -9.38 9.48 1.39
C LEU A 363 -9.94 8.09 1.73
N GLY A 364 -11.19 7.84 1.36
CA GLY A 364 -11.85 6.60 1.70
C GLY A 364 -11.24 5.39 0.99
N ILE A 365 -10.73 5.52 -0.25
CA ILE A 365 -10.03 4.41 -0.91
C ILE A 365 -8.76 4.04 -0.15
N GLY A 366 -8.03 5.02 0.41
CA GLY A 366 -6.89 4.74 1.29
C GLY A 366 -7.28 3.83 2.47
N ILE A 367 -8.42 4.11 3.11
CA ILE A 367 -8.98 3.27 4.19
C ILE A 367 -9.40 1.90 3.68
N TYR A 368 -10.11 1.86 2.54
CA TYR A 368 -10.57 0.61 1.93
C TYR A 368 -9.40 -0.31 1.62
N ASP A 369 -8.29 0.25 1.13
CA ASP A 369 -7.08 -0.52 0.83
C ASP A 369 -6.40 -1.08 2.09
N PHE A 370 -6.33 -0.30 3.17
CA PHE A 370 -5.87 -0.83 4.46
C PHE A 370 -6.70 -2.02 4.93
N ARG A 371 -8.03 -1.97 4.80
CA ARG A 371 -8.89 -3.10 5.18
C ARG A 371 -8.62 -4.33 4.33
N ARG A 372 -8.35 -4.15 3.03
CA ARG A 372 -7.91 -5.23 2.13
C ARG A 372 -6.57 -5.83 2.59
N LYS A 373 -5.59 -4.98 2.92
CA LYS A 373 -4.29 -5.42 3.45
C LYS A 373 -4.42 -6.18 4.76
N PHE A 374 -5.20 -5.68 5.72
CA PHE A 374 -5.44 -6.40 6.97
C PHE A 374 -6.08 -7.76 6.74
N PHE A 375 -7.06 -7.84 5.86
CA PHE A 375 -7.63 -9.13 5.48
C PHE A 375 -6.57 -10.10 4.93
N LEU A 376 -5.68 -9.63 4.04
CA LEU A 376 -4.61 -10.46 3.48
C LEU A 376 -3.58 -10.89 4.54
N LEU A 377 -3.20 -9.99 5.44
CA LEU A 377 -2.27 -10.28 6.53
C LEU A 377 -2.89 -11.21 7.58
N ASP A 378 -4.18 -11.09 7.88
CA ASP A 378 -4.91 -12.05 8.70
C ASP A 378 -4.88 -13.45 8.06
N GLN A 379 -5.01 -13.56 6.73
CA GLN A 379 -4.82 -14.85 6.05
C GLN A 379 -3.39 -15.37 6.19
N CYS A 380 -2.38 -14.51 6.14
CA CYS A 380 -0.99 -14.90 6.40
C CYS A 380 -0.80 -15.45 7.83
N LEU A 381 -1.46 -14.83 8.83
CA LEU A 381 -1.43 -15.30 10.21
C LEU A 381 -2.14 -16.66 10.34
N TYR A 382 -3.30 -16.84 9.68
CA TYR A 382 -4.01 -18.12 9.65
C TYR A 382 -3.21 -19.25 9.00
N MET A 383 -2.36 -18.92 8.01
CA MET A 383 -1.45 -19.86 7.37
C MET A 383 -0.35 -20.34 8.32
N LEU A 384 0.14 -19.49 9.24
CA LEU A 384 1.12 -19.88 10.27
C LEU A 384 0.48 -20.52 11.51
N SER A 385 -0.78 -20.25 11.78
CA SER A 385 -1.40 -20.71 13.02
C SER A 385 -1.71 -22.22 12.96
N ALA A 386 -0.98 -22.99 13.76
CA ALA A 386 -1.27 -24.42 13.99
C ALA A 386 -2.47 -24.62 14.95
N LYS A 387 -2.77 -23.61 15.77
CA LYS A 387 -3.89 -23.60 16.71
C LYS A 387 -5.13 -22.98 16.06
N LYS A 388 -6.31 -23.29 16.59
CA LYS A 388 -7.55 -22.59 16.21
C LYS A 388 -7.55 -21.20 16.85
N VAL A 389 -7.02 -20.21 16.12
CA VAL A 389 -7.12 -18.80 16.48
C VAL A 389 -8.24 -18.15 15.66
N SER A 390 -8.86 -17.10 16.19
CA SER A 390 -9.78 -16.25 15.45
C SER A 390 -9.17 -14.85 15.40
N TYR A 391 -8.94 -14.34 14.19
CA TYR A 391 -8.53 -12.96 13.95
C TYR A 391 -9.76 -12.08 13.67
N PRO A 392 -9.71 -10.78 14.03
CA PRO A 392 -10.90 -9.94 14.07
C PRO A 392 -11.46 -9.60 12.68
N THR A 393 -10.63 -9.54 11.63
CA THR A 393 -11.10 -9.01 10.33
C THR A 393 -11.54 -10.08 9.34
N ALA A 394 -11.10 -11.33 9.51
CA ALA A 394 -11.31 -12.37 8.52
C ALA A 394 -11.60 -13.74 9.12
N LYS A 395 -12.37 -14.55 8.38
CA LYS A 395 -12.47 -16.00 8.61
C LYS A 395 -11.31 -16.70 7.91
N LYS A 396 -10.84 -17.83 8.44
CA LYS A 396 -9.82 -18.65 7.79
C LYS A 396 -10.37 -19.24 6.47
N LEU A 397 -9.72 -18.93 5.35
CA LEU A 397 -10.13 -19.43 4.02
C LEU A 397 -9.20 -20.49 3.47
N ILE A 398 -7.92 -20.36 3.78
CA ILE A 398 -6.85 -21.25 3.32
C ILE A 398 -6.35 -22.06 4.52
N PRO A 399 -5.99 -23.34 4.35
CA PRO A 399 -5.41 -24.14 5.41
C PRO A 399 -4.07 -23.61 5.92
N THR A 400 -3.60 -24.18 7.02
CA THR A 400 -2.24 -23.93 7.54
C THR A 400 -1.22 -24.49 6.54
N ILE A 401 -0.14 -23.74 6.30
CA ILE A 401 0.92 -24.16 5.37
C ILE A 401 1.70 -25.36 5.92
N ASN A 402 2.22 -26.20 5.02
CA ASN A 402 3.08 -27.31 5.43
C ASN A 402 4.46 -26.81 5.86
N PHE A 403 4.64 -26.63 7.18
CA PHE A 403 5.91 -26.20 7.77
C PHE A 403 7.06 -27.19 7.56
N ASN A 404 6.75 -28.45 7.25
CA ASN A 404 7.79 -29.44 6.97
C ASN A 404 8.44 -29.22 5.61
N ASN A 405 7.87 -28.38 4.74
CA ASN A 405 8.47 -28.03 3.46
C ASN A 405 9.13 -26.64 3.53
N PRO A 406 10.48 -26.55 3.52
CA PRO A 406 11.19 -25.28 3.54
C PRO A 406 10.80 -24.34 2.39
N GLN A 407 10.47 -24.89 1.21
CA GLN A 407 10.02 -24.09 0.07
C GLN A 407 8.70 -23.38 0.36
N THR A 408 7.78 -24.04 1.06
CA THR A 408 6.50 -23.44 1.46
C THR A 408 6.68 -22.34 2.50
N LEU A 409 7.62 -22.50 3.45
CA LEU A 409 7.97 -21.45 4.40
C LEU A 409 8.50 -20.21 3.68
N GLN A 410 9.37 -20.40 2.69
CA GLN A 410 9.87 -19.33 1.85
C GLN A 410 8.75 -18.68 1.03
N ALA A 411 7.87 -19.48 0.41
CA ALA A 411 6.69 -18.99 -0.31
C ALA A 411 5.77 -18.15 0.58
N TRP A 412 5.60 -18.54 1.84
CA TRP A 412 4.85 -17.78 2.83
C TRP A 412 5.52 -16.44 3.16
N SER A 413 6.84 -16.38 3.30
CA SER A 413 7.54 -15.11 3.54
C SER A 413 7.47 -14.18 2.34
N ILE A 414 7.57 -14.72 1.12
CA ILE A 414 7.31 -14.01 -0.14
C ILE A 414 5.89 -13.41 -0.10
N PHE A 415 4.89 -14.24 0.19
CA PHE A 415 3.49 -13.84 0.25
C PHE A 415 3.23 -12.75 1.29
N ARG A 416 3.78 -12.88 2.50
CA ARG A 416 3.68 -11.87 3.56
C ARG A 416 4.27 -10.54 3.10
N SER A 417 5.48 -10.56 2.55
CA SER A 417 6.17 -9.36 2.05
C SER A 417 5.31 -8.66 1.00
N LEU A 418 4.75 -9.45 0.08
CA LEU A 418 3.83 -8.99 -0.95
C LEU A 418 2.53 -8.39 -0.38
N CYS A 419 1.95 -8.97 0.67
CA CYS A 419 0.76 -8.43 1.33
C CYS A 419 1.00 -7.04 1.95
N PHE A 420 2.16 -6.81 2.56
CA PHE A 420 2.55 -5.47 3.04
C PHE A 420 2.73 -4.49 1.88
N ASP A 421 3.44 -4.92 0.84
CA ASP A 421 3.79 -4.16 -0.35
C ASP A 421 2.64 -3.96 -1.35
N TYR A 422 1.50 -4.60 -1.12
CA TYR A 422 0.41 -4.59 -2.10
C TYR A 422 -0.05 -3.16 -2.36
N GLY A 423 -0.08 -2.73 -3.62
CA GLY A 423 -0.46 -1.36 -3.96
C GLY A 423 0.55 -0.31 -3.51
N GLN A 424 1.85 -0.62 -3.47
CA GLN A 424 2.88 0.31 -3.02
C GLN A 424 2.84 1.66 -3.77
N THR A 425 2.64 1.63 -5.09
CA THR A 425 2.51 2.86 -5.90
C THR A 425 1.29 3.69 -5.48
N TYR A 426 0.17 3.02 -5.21
CA TYR A 426 -1.04 3.66 -4.74
C TYR A 426 -0.88 4.22 -3.32
N ASN A 427 -0.26 3.45 -2.43
CA ASN A 427 0.06 3.86 -1.07
C ASN A 427 0.94 5.11 -1.06
N LEU A 428 1.94 5.21 -1.96
CA LEU A 428 2.76 6.41 -2.09
C LEU A 428 1.94 7.65 -2.47
N ARG A 429 0.95 7.52 -3.37
CA ARG A 429 0.02 8.62 -3.71
C ARG A 429 -0.82 9.05 -2.52
N VAL A 430 -1.41 8.07 -1.84
CA VAL A 430 -2.25 8.29 -0.65
C VAL A 430 -1.43 8.94 0.46
N GLN A 431 -0.24 8.42 0.73
CA GLN A 431 0.69 8.96 1.72
C GLN A 431 1.06 10.40 1.39
N GLY A 432 1.39 10.72 0.14
CA GLY A 432 1.70 12.09 -0.30
C GLY A 432 0.52 13.06 -0.10
N PHE A 433 -0.71 12.59 -0.30
CA PHE A 433 -1.90 13.39 -0.04
C PHE A 433 -2.20 13.57 1.45
N TYR A 434 -2.20 12.49 2.24
CA TYR A 434 -2.40 12.55 3.70
C TYR A 434 -1.31 13.38 4.38
N SER A 435 -0.10 13.36 3.83
CA SER A 435 1.01 14.21 4.22
C SER A 435 0.65 15.70 4.11
N LEU A 436 0.01 16.12 3.02
CA LEU A 436 -0.41 17.51 2.83
C LEU A 436 -1.63 17.87 3.70
N ILE A 437 -2.58 16.95 3.85
CA ILE A 437 -3.72 17.14 4.77
C ILE A 437 -3.23 17.25 6.22
N PHE A 438 -2.20 16.48 6.60
CA PHE A 438 -1.61 16.56 7.93
C PHE A 438 -1.05 17.96 8.20
N VAL A 439 -0.39 18.59 7.21
CA VAL A 439 0.05 19.99 7.32
C VAL A 439 -1.15 20.94 7.44
N ALA A 440 -2.22 20.72 6.66
CA ALA A 440 -3.45 21.50 6.77
C ALA A 440 -4.10 21.37 8.16
N ASN A 441 -4.07 20.17 8.76
CA ASN A 441 -4.58 19.94 10.11
C ASN A 441 -3.78 20.69 11.17
N ILE A 442 -2.46 20.83 11.01
CA ILE A 442 -1.64 21.67 11.91
C ILE A 442 -2.13 23.12 11.85
N ILE A 443 -2.37 23.64 10.64
CA ILE A 443 -2.92 25.00 10.46
C ILE A 443 -4.30 25.11 11.12
N PHE A 444 -5.18 24.13 10.93
CA PHE A 444 -6.51 24.13 11.57
C PHE A 444 -6.43 24.08 13.10
N ILE A 445 -5.48 23.34 13.68
CA ILE A 445 -5.25 23.30 15.13
C ILE A 445 -4.83 24.69 15.63
N PHE A 446 -3.88 25.35 14.98
CA PHE A 446 -3.48 26.70 15.35
C PHE A 446 -4.61 27.72 15.20
N LEU A 447 -5.40 27.61 14.13
CA LEU A 447 -6.58 28.43 13.91
C LEU A 447 -7.61 28.21 15.04
N SER A 448 -7.89 26.96 15.41
CA SER A 448 -8.76 26.64 16.56
C SER A 448 -8.25 27.21 17.88
N LEU A 449 -6.93 27.16 18.12
CA LEU A 449 -6.34 27.78 19.32
C LEU A 449 -6.47 29.30 19.31
N GLY A 450 -6.25 29.95 18.16
CA GLY A 450 -6.45 31.39 17.99
C GLY A 450 -7.90 31.82 18.25
N LEU A 451 -8.86 30.99 17.83
CA LEU A 451 -10.29 31.19 18.13
C LEU A 451 -10.62 31.03 19.61
N ILE A 452 -10.13 29.96 20.26
CA ILE A 452 -10.36 29.72 21.69
C ILE A 452 -9.78 30.85 22.53
N LEU A 453 -8.58 31.33 22.18
CA LEU A 453 -7.89 32.43 22.86
C LEU A 453 -8.39 33.82 22.46
N ASP A 454 -9.39 33.90 21.57
CA ASP A 454 -10.00 35.16 21.09
C ASP A 454 -9.03 36.09 20.34
N PHE A 455 -7.96 35.55 19.76
CA PHE A 455 -7.07 36.28 18.84
C PHE A 455 -7.68 36.44 17.45
N ILE A 456 -8.65 35.59 17.12
CA ILE A 456 -9.33 35.57 15.83
C ILE A 456 -10.82 35.64 16.10
N HIS A 457 -11.49 36.63 15.54
CA HIS A 457 -12.94 36.75 15.61
C HIS A 457 -13.55 36.23 14.30
N ILE A 458 -14.32 35.16 14.39
CA ILE A 458 -15.12 34.64 13.28
C ILE A 458 -16.58 34.61 13.69
N ASP A 459 -17.46 34.77 12.70
CA ASP A 459 -18.89 34.61 12.94
C ASP A 459 -19.26 33.14 13.21
N MET A 460 -20.47 32.91 13.73
CA MET A 460 -20.91 31.56 14.07
C MET A 460 -21.05 30.65 12.84
N PHE A 461 -21.40 31.21 11.68
CA PHE A 461 -21.52 30.47 10.43
C PHE A 461 -20.17 29.92 9.97
N GLN A 462 -19.13 30.76 9.99
CA GLN A 462 -17.74 30.43 9.70
C GLN A 462 -17.21 29.38 10.66
N LEU A 463 -17.53 29.50 11.96
CA LEU A 463 -17.12 28.52 12.96
C LEU A 463 -17.70 27.12 12.66
N ILE A 464 -18.98 27.04 12.27
CA ILE A 464 -19.60 25.76 11.93
C ILE A 464 -18.93 25.13 10.71
N LEU A 465 -18.77 25.89 9.61
CA LEU A 465 -18.16 25.39 8.38
C LEU A 465 -16.71 24.93 8.59
N LEU A 466 -15.93 25.74 9.30
CA LEU A 466 -14.55 25.40 9.63
C LEU A 466 -14.48 24.18 10.54
N GLY A 467 -15.36 24.11 11.54
CA GLY A 467 -15.45 23.00 12.49
C GLY A 467 -15.81 21.68 11.80
N GLU A 468 -16.81 21.68 10.92
CA GLU A 468 -17.19 20.51 10.11
C GLU A 468 -15.98 19.93 9.37
N MET A 469 -15.18 20.79 8.78
CA MET A 469 -14.06 20.36 7.95
C MET A 469 -12.83 19.98 8.72
N ALA A 470 -12.55 20.67 9.82
CA ALA A 470 -11.55 20.23 10.77
C ALA A 470 -11.91 18.82 11.26
N ILE A 471 -13.18 18.56 11.63
CA ILE A 471 -13.62 17.23 12.08
C ILE A 471 -13.40 16.17 11.00
N ILE A 472 -13.80 16.45 9.75
CA ILE A 472 -13.64 15.49 8.65
C ILE A 472 -12.15 15.21 8.39
N LEU A 473 -11.33 16.24 8.17
CA LEU A 473 -9.92 16.08 7.80
C LEU A 473 -9.09 15.49 8.94
N ILE A 474 -9.29 15.96 10.17
CA ILE A 474 -8.62 15.40 11.36
C ILE A 474 -9.09 13.96 11.58
N GLY A 475 -10.39 13.69 11.48
CA GLY A 475 -10.97 12.35 11.64
C GLY A 475 -10.38 11.34 10.66
N PHE A 476 -10.35 11.67 9.36
CA PHE A 476 -9.72 10.83 8.34
C PHE A 476 -8.23 10.63 8.60
N THR A 477 -7.52 11.69 9.01
CA THR A 477 -6.07 11.63 9.24
C THR A 477 -5.72 10.78 10.47
N LEU A 478 -6.43 10.99 11.59
CA LEU A 478 -6.25 10.19 12.80
C LEU A 478 -6.58 8.72 12.56
N TYR A 479 -7.66 8.44 11.81
CA TYR A 479 -8.01 7.06 11.48
C TYR A 479 -6.97 6.43 10.54
N TYR A 480 -6.49 7.15 9.52
CA TYR A 480 -5.41 6.67 8.65
C TYR A 480 -4.12 6.37 9.43
N LEU A 481 -3.73 7.25 10.35
CA LEU A 481 -2.59 7.05 11.26
C LEU A 481 -2.80 5.83 12.16
N TYR A 482 -4.00 5.65 12.71
CA TYR A 482 -4.36 4.47 13.50
C TYR A 482 -4.19 3.17 12.69
N LEU A 483 -4.69 3.13 11.44
CA LEU A 483 -4.51 1.96 10.57
C LEU A 483 -3.03 1.73 10.26
N GLY A 484 -2.25 2.79 10.03
CA GLY A 484 -0.80 2.70 9.88
C GLY A 484 -0.09 2.09 11.10
N ALA A 485 -0.49 2.48 12.31
CA ALA A 485 0.03 1.89 13.55
C ALA A 485 -0.37 0.41 13.69
N SER A 486 -1.63 0.06 13.44
CA SER A 486 -2.11 -1.33 13.43
C SER A 486 -1.36 -2.20 12.43
N LEU A 487 -1.04 -1.67 11.24
CA LEU A 487 -0.27 -2.40 10.24
C LEU A 487 1.12 -2.80 10.76
N ASN A 488 1.76 -1.92 11.53
CA ASN A 488 3.07 -2.21 12.11
C ASN A 488 3.01 -3.27 13.24
N GLU A 489 1.89 -3.47 13.94
CA GLU A 489 1.76 -4.53 14.96
C GLU A 489 1.71 -5.95 14.38
N TYR A 490 1.40 -6.10 13.08
CA TYR A 490 1.46 -7.41 12.43
C TYR A 490 2.87 -8.01 12.44
N PHE A 491 3.93 -7.19 12.44
CA PHE A 491 5.30 -7.69 12.54
C PHE A 491 5.51 -8.49 13.83
N ASP A 492 5.08 -7.96 14.98
CA ASP A 492 5.20 -8.63 16.28
C ASP A 492 4.34 -9.91 16.34
N SER A 493 3.16 -9.87 15.70
CA SER A 493 2.27 -11.03 15.60
C SER A 493 2.87 -12.17 14.77
N PHE A 494 3.51 -11.86 13.63
CA PHE A 494 4.20 -12.86 12.83
C PHE A 494 5.43 -13.43 13.55
N GLU A 495 6.20 -12.59 14.24
CA GLU A 495 7.38 -13.01 15.01
C GLU A 495 7.00 -14.03 16.08
N THR A 496 5.95 -13.72 16.86
CA THR A 496 5.41 -14.61 17.90
C THR A 496 4.95 -15.96 17.33
N LEU A 497 4.24 -15.97 16.20
CA LEU A 497 3.78 -17.22 15.58
C LEU A 497 4.93 -18.06 15.02
N LEU A 498 5.96 -17.42 14.46
CA LEU A 498 7.16 -18.12 14.00
C LEU A 498 7.91 -18.75 15.18
N ASP A 499 8.03 -18.04 16.30
CA ASP A 499 8.62 -18.57 17.54
C ASP A 499 7.81 -19.76 18.09
N ASP A 500 6.48 -19.67 18.06
CA ASP A 500 5.60 -20.78 18.45
C ASP A 500 5.87 -22.04 17.61
N VAL A 501 5.96 -21.90 16.28
CA VAL A 501 6.24 -23.02 15.36
C VAL A 501 7.66 -23.56 15.58
N LYS A 502 8.65 -22.67 15.74
CA LYS A 502 10.04 -23.04 16.03
C LYS A 502 10.16 -23.84 17.33
N SER A 503 9.46 -23.40 18.38
CA SER A 503 9.42 -24.08 19.68
C SER A 503 8.90 -25.52 19.56
N ILE A 504 7.84 -25.74 18.76
CA ILE A 504 7.31 -27.09 18.48
C ILE A 504 8.40 -27.98 17.86
N TYR A 505 9.13 -27.50 16.86
CA TYR A 505 10.21 -28.27 16.23
C TYR A 505 11.37 -28.54 17.20
N GLN A 506 11.74 -27.57 18.02
CA GLN A 506 12.79 -27.75 19.03
C GLN A 506 12.39 -28.78 20.09
N ASP A 507 11.13 -28.83 20.49
CA ASP A 507 10.62 -29.83 21.44
C ASP A 507 10.57 -31.23 20.80
N ILE A 508 10.16 -31.35 19.53
CA ILE A 508 10.25 -32.62 18.78
C ILE A 508 11.71 -33.07 18.68
N LEU A 509 12.64 -32.15 18.42
CA LEU A 509 14.08 -32.45 18.32
C LEU A 509 14.66 -32.94 19.66
N ARG A 510 14.22 -32.35 20.78
CA ARG A 510 14.60 -32.80 22.14
C ARG A 510 14.07 -34.20 22.44
N MET A 511 12.86 -34.52 21.99
CA MET A 511 12.16 -35.77 22.25
C MET A 511 12.30 -36.81 21.13
N ARG A 512 13.22 -36.59 20.18
CA ARG A 512 13.33 -37.39 18.94
C ARG A 512 13.50 -38.89 19.18
N GLU A 513 14.28 -39.30 20.17
CA GLU A 513 14.46 -40.72 20.49
C GLU A 513 13.15 -41.36 20.97
N GLN A 514 12.37 -40.62 21.76
CA GLN A 514 11.09 -41.11 22.26
C GLN A 514 10.06 -41.23 21.12
N TYR A 515 9.96 -40.23 20.26
CA TYR A 515 8.94 -40.16 19.21
C TYR A 515 9.24 -41.05 18.00
N PHE A 516 10.51 -41.20 17.64
CA PHE A 516 10.91 -41.94 16.44
C PHE A 516 11.44 -43.34 16.82
N GLN A 517 12.44 -43.46 17.69
CA GLN A 517 13.02 -44.76 18.04
C GLN A 517 12.11 -45.62 18.92
N ASN A 518 11.50 -45.03 19.96
CA ASN A 518 10.62 -45.74 20.89
C ASN A 518 9.15 -45.74 20.46
N ASN A 519 8.81 -45.06 19.36
CA ASN A 519 7.46 -44.93 18.80
C ASN A 519 6.40 -44.45 19.83
N ILE A 520 6.81 -43.60 20.78
CA ILE A 520 5.89 -43.00 21.75
C ILE A 520 5.10 -41.89 21.04
N GLN A 521 3.78 -41.95 21.12
CA GLN A 521 2.91 -40.94 20.50
C GLN A 521 2.84 -39.69 21.38
N PRO A 522 3.01 -38.47 20.82
CA PRO A 522 2.82 -37.23 21.56
C PRO A 522 1.38 -37.09 22.08
N ILE A 523 1.24 -36.54 23.29
CA ILE A 523 -0.08 -36.24 23.89
C ILE A 523 -0.74 -35.04 23.19
N ASN A 524 0.06 -34.05 22.78
CA ASN A 524 -0.43 -32.86 22.10
C ASN A 524 -0.76 -33.17 20.63
N ASP A 525 -1.99 -32.87 20.20
CA ASP A 525 -2.46 -33.17 18.84
C ASP A 525 -1.62 -32.51 17.74
N VAL A 526 -1.14 -31.28 17.97
CA VAL A 526 -0.28 -30.58 17.01
C VAL A 526 1.04 -31.30 16.87
N HIS A 527 1.69 -31.67 17.99
CA HIS A 527 2.93 -32.43 17.95
C HIS A 527 2.75 -33.78 17.27
N LYS A 528 1.63 -34.45 17.54
CA LYS A 528 1.30 -35.74 16.91
C LYS A 528 1.20 -35.62 15.39
N ILE A 529 0.55 -34.57 14.87
CA ILE A 529 0.47 -34.30 13.42
C ILE A 529 1.88 -34.10 12.85
N PHE A 530 2.70 -33.25 13.46
CA PHE A 530 4.03 -32.94 12.95
C PHE A 530 4.96 -34.16 12.98
N VAL A 531 4.96 -34.91 14.08
CA VAL A 531 5.74 -36.16 14.21
C VAL A 531 5.34 -37.18 13.15
N ASN A 532 4.03 -37.33 12.88
CA ASN A 532 3.57 -38.26 11.85
C ASN A 532 4.01 -37.82 10.46
N ILE A 533 3.89 -36.53 10.12
CA ILE A 533 4.33 -36.03 8.80
C ILE A 533 5.85 -36.21 8.63
N ILE A 534 6.65 -35.89 9.65
CA ILE A 534 8.11 -36.09 9.60
C ILE A 534 8.44 -37.58 9.43
N ARG A 535 7.73 -38.46 10.15
CA ARG A 535 7.91 -39.91 10.04
C ARG A 535 7.59 -40.42 8.64
N ASP A 536 6.53 -39.90 8.03
CA ASP A 536 6.12 -40.28 6.67
C ASP A 536 7.11 -39.78 5.60
N GLN A 537 7.74 -38.62 5.81
CA GLN A 537 8.66 -38.00 4.85
C GLN A 537 10.11 -38.50 4.96
N VAL A 538 10.61 -38.69 6.18
CA VAL A 538 12.04 -38.93 6.47
C VAL A 538 12.29 -40.34 7.02
N GLY A 539 11.25 -41.00 7.52
CA GLY A 539 11.35 -42.30 8.18
C GLY A 539 11.61 -42.18 9.69
N ILE A 540 12.24 -43.20 10.25
CA ILE A 540 12.38 -43.38 11.72
C ILE A 540 13.84 -43.12 12.19
N ASP A 541 14.78 -42.96 11.26
CA ASP A 541 16.19 -42.75 11.59
C ASP A 541 16.39 -41.41 12.32
N VAL A 542 16.87 -41.48 13.57
CA VAL A 542 16.95 -40.33 14.48
C VAL A 542 17.91 -39.26 13.97
N ASP A 543 19.02 -39.67 13.34
CA ASP A 543 20.01 -38.72 12.80
C ASP A 543 19.46 -37.98 11.58
N THR A 544 18.80 -38.68 10.66
CA THR A 544 18.18 -38.04 9.49
C THR A 544 17.01 -37.13 9.90
N VAL A 545 16.21 -37.54 10.89
CA VAL A 545 15.15 -36.68 11.49
C VAL A 545 15.74 -35.43 12.12
N LYS A 546 16.85 -35.55 12.84
CA LYS A 546 17.56 -34.41 13.42
C LYS A 546 18.01 -33.43 12.34
N GLU A 547 18.72 -33.91 11.31
CA GLU A 547 19.19 -33.07 10.19
C GLU A 547 18.01 -32.36 9.50
N TYR A 548 16.88 -33.05 9.33
CA TYR A 548 15.68 -32.49 8.72
C TYR A 548 15.03 -31.40 9.58
N ILE A 549 14.88 -31.63 10.89
CA ILE A 549 14.31 -30.63 11.80
C ILE A 549 15.23 -29.41 11.89
N GLU A 550 16.55 -29.61 11.94
CA GLU A 550 17.53 -28.52 11.95
C GLU A 550 17.41 -27.64 10.69
N LEU A 551 17.19 -28.24 9.51
CA LEU A 551 16.92 -27.50 8.27
C LEU A 551 15.64 -26.65 8.35
N ILE A 552 14.56 -27.18 8.92
CA ILE A 552 13.30 -26.43 9.09
C ILE A 552 13.49 -25.28 10.09
N VAL A 553 14.19 -25.52 11.20
CA VAL A 553 14.48 -24.50 12.21
C VAL A 553 15.34 -23.38 11.62
N GLU A 554 16.37 -23.72 10.83
CA GLU A 554 17.18 -22.72 10.12
C GLU A 554 16.31 -21.86 9.21
N GLU A 555 15.38 -22.47 8.47
CA GLU A 555 14.48 -21.72 7.59
C GLU A 555 13.49 -20.83 8.35
N LEU A 556 12.97 -21.27 9.49
CA LEU A 556 12.17 -20.41 10.38
C LEU A 556 12.98 -19.22 10.89
N GLU A 557 14.23 -19.43 11.27
CA GLU A 557 15.14 -18.35 11.69
C GLU A 557 15.47 -17.39 10.52
N ASN A 558 15.63 -17.90 9.29
CA ASN A 558 15.78 -17.07 8.09
C ASN A 558 14.57 -16.15 7.92
N ASN A 559 13.36 -16.71 8.06
CA ASN A 559 12.12 -15.96 7.92
C ASN A 559 11.94 -14.92 9.05
N GLN A 560 12.36 -15.23 10.28
CA GLN A 560 12.41 -14.25 11.38
C GLN A 560 13.42 -13.12 11.10
N ARG A 561 14.60 -13.44 10.58
CA ARG A 561 15.60 -12.44 10.20
C ARG A 561 15.08 -11.52 9.08
N GLN A 562 14.42 -12.07 8.08
CA GLN A 562 13.78 -11.31 7.00
C GLN A 562 12.64 -10.43 7.54
N LEU A 563 11.80 -10.96 8.42
CA LEU A 563 10.74 -10.20 9.09
C LEU A 563 11.31 -9.02 9.89
N GLY A 564 12.39 -9.24 10.64
CA GLY A 564 13.11 -8.20 11.36
C GLY A 564 13.73 -7.15 10.43
N TYR A 565 14.21 -7.56 9.26
CA TYR A 565 14.68 -6.64 8.22
C TYR A 565 13.53 -5.77 7.68
N ASP A 566 12.38 -6.38 7.35
CA ASP A 566 11.20 -5.66 6.85
C ASP A 566 10.64 -4.70 7.89
N ARG A 567 10.56 -5.11 9.16
CA ARG A 567 10.12 -4.26 10.27
C ARG A 567 10.95 -2.98 10.40
N ARG A 568 12.26 -3.05 10.14
CA ARG A 568 13.18 -1.89 10.24
C ARG A 568 13.14 -1.02 8.99
N ASN A 569 13.18 -1.65 7.81
CA ASN A 569 13.38 -0.93 6.55
C ASN A 569 12.06 -0.52 5.89
N ASN A 570 11.05 -1.38 5.99
CA ASN A 570 9.75 -1.26 5.33
C ASN A 570 8.55 -1.11 6.30
N PRO A 571 8.65 -0.48 7.49
CA PRO A 571 7.45 -0.22 8.28
C PRO A 571 6.60 0.87 7.61
N PHE A 572 5.33 0.93 7.98
CA PHE A 572 4.48 2.03 7.57
C PHE A 572 5.00 3.34 8.18
N LYS A 573 5.27 4.32 7.31
CA LYS A 573 5.83 5.63 7.65
C LYS A 573 4.91 6.74 7.14
N LEU A 574 4.88 7.88 7.82
CA LEU A 574 4.38 9.14 7.27
C LEU A 574 5.53 10.17 7.36
N TYR A 575 5.93 10.79 6.25
CA TYR A 575 7.12 11.66 6.19
C TYR A 575 8.41 11.01 6.74
N GLY A 576 8.57 9.70 6.53
CA GLY A 576 9.72 8.95 7.07
C GLY A 576 9.63 8.60 8.55
N VAL A 577 8.65 9.14 9.29
CA VAL A 577 8.40 8.80 10.69
C VAL A 577 7.57 7.53 10.77
N VAL A 578 8.06 6.53 11.50
CA VAL A 578 7.33 5.28 11.74
C VAL A 578 6.13 5.57 12.65
N ILE A 579 4.93 5.24 12.18
CA ILE A 579 3.70 5.48 12.94
C ILE A 579 3.48 4.32 13.92
N THR A 580 3.44 4.62 15.21
CA THR A 580 3.25 3.64 16.29
C THR A 580 2.12 4.09 17.21
N PHE A 581 1.48 3.15 17.91
CA PHE A 581 0.44 3.50 18.90
C PHE A 581 0.95 4.40 20.02
N ASN A 582 2.20 4.24 20.43
CA ASN A 582 2.82 5.09 21.44
C ASN A 582 2.95 6.53 20.93
N LEU A 583 3.39 6.72 19.68
CA LEU A 583 3.45 8.05 19.06
C LEU A 583 2.05 8.71 19.01
N LEU A 584 1.02 7.96 18.62
CA LEU A 584 -0.35 8.48 18.54
C LEU A 584 -0.91 8.84 19.93
N LYS A 585 -0.67 8.02 20.95
CA LYS A 585 -1.05 8.32 22.34
C LYS A 585 -0.35 9.58 22.84
N SER A 586 0.96 9.71 22.63
CA SER A 586 1.73 10.89 23.02
C SER A 586 1.24 12.15 22.31
N ALA A 587 0.96 12.07 21.00
CA ALA A 587 0.39 13.18 20.24
C ALA A 587 -1.00 13.58 20.75
N GLY A 588 -1.86 12.60 21.03
CA GLY A 588 -3.20 12.83 21.60
C GLY A 588 -3.14 13.54 22.95
N VAL A 589 -2.30 13.06 23.87
CA VAL A 589 -2.09 13.69 25.18
C VAL A 589 -1.58 15.12 25.03
N GLY A 590 -0.55 15.32 24.19
CA GLY A 590 0.02 16.65 23.95
C GLY A 590 -1.01 17.64 23.41
N LEU A 591 -1.80 17.25 22.41
CA LEU A 591 -2.87 18.08 21.87
C LEU A 591 -3.94 18.38 22.93
N SER A 592 -4.41 17.37 23.67
CA SER A 592 -5.38 17.57 24.75
C SER A 592 -4.88 18.55 25.80
N THR A 593 -3.62 18.46 26.23
CA THR A 593 -3.04 19.43 27.18
C THR A 593 -3.05 20.85 26.65
N VAL A 594 -2.67 21.07 25.38
CA VAL A 594 -2.67 22.40 24.76
C VAL A 594 -4.10 22.97 24.67
N PHE A 595 -5.08 22.16 24.24
CA PHE A 595 -6.47 22.58 24.19
C PHE A 595 -7.05 22.88 25.59
N SER A 596 -6.76 22.03 26.59
CA SER A 596 -7.20 22.26 27.97
C SER A 596 -6.64 23.57 28.52
N TYR A 597 -5.37 23.85 28.29
CA TYR A 597 -4.76 25.12 28.69
C TYR A 597 -5.43 26.32 28.00
N ALA A 598 -5.66 26.25 26.69
CA ALA A 598 -6.31 27.33 25.95
C ALA A 598 -7.74 27.60 26.46
N ILE A 599 -8.51 26.55 26.74
CA ILE A 599 -9.86 26.66 27.32
C ILE A 599 -9.79 27.29 28.72
N GLN A 600 -8.88 26.83 29.59
CA GLN A 600 -8.70 27.37 30.93
C GLN A 600 -8.36 28.86 30.89
N GLN A 601 -7.45 29.26 30.00
CA GLN A 601 -7.05 30.66 29.83
C GLN A 601 -8.23 31.53 29.38
N ARG A 602 -9.05 31.04 28.45
CA ARG A 602 -10.25 31.74 27.99
C ARG A 602 -11.27 31.93 29.11
N LEU A 603 -11.49 30.90 29.93
CA LEU A 603 -12.41 30.98 31.08
C LEU A 603 -11.90 31.98 32.13
N SER A 604 -10.62 31.93 32.48
CA SER A 604 -10.03 32.86 33.46
C SER A 604 -10.06 34.33 33.00
N THR A 605 -9.97 34.57 31.68
CA THR A 605 -10.05 35.93 31.13
C THR A 605 -11.48 36.49 31.18
N LYS A 606 -12.51 35.65 31.19
CA LYS A 606 -13.92 36.10 31.30
C LYS A 606 -14.35 36.44 32.72
N GLU A 607 -13.63 35.94 33.73
CA GLU A 607 -13.91 36.23 35.14
C GLU A 607 -13.28 37.55 35.61
N LYS A 608 -12.31 38.07 34.86
CA LYS A 608 -11.71 39.40 35.06
C LYS A 608 -12.43 40.42 34.21
#